data_AF-A0A4Q3CHI7-F1
#
_entry.id   AF-A0A4Q3CHI7-F1
#
_cell.length_a   1.000
_cell.length_b   1.000
_cell.length_c   1.000
_cell.angle_alpha   90.00
_cell.angle_beta   90.00
_cell.angle_gamma   90.00
#
_symmetry.space_group_name_H-M   'P 1'
#
loop_
_entity.id
_entity.type
_entity.pdbx_description
1 polymer ?
#
loop_
_entity_poly.entity_id
_entity_poly.type
_entity_poly.pdbx_seq_one_letter_code
_entity_poly.pdbx_strand_id
1 'polypeptide(L)'
;QLSTTSTINYTTSVDANATTVRIRPTAFDGTHAVILVNGVQVISAALSDYITLNTDGSPTIITMQITAQDGVTTNRYSITVSRSGSNNAELKSIVLSPSSPLTQVATTASINYTASVDASLSVVQIRPTAVEANAQITVNGTTVISGALTPVNLNVGDNLVTIVVVAQDGVATLTYTIVINRPGMTMFSIVDEEDEVTGKIARSSEVTVSQALSPNSDGINDYLHISGIEACTDIKLSIMNSKGVLVFDIVGYDNITKVFNGHSKTGALLTQGTYFYLLDYKESGATKYKSGYIILKY
;
A
#
# COMPACT_ATOMS: atom_id res chain seq x y z
N GLN A 1 -21.47 -60.29 14.80
CA GLN A 1 -21.85 -58.87 14.94
C GLN A 1 -20.56 -58.08 14.77
N LEU A 2 -20.40 -57.37 13.65
CA LEU A 2 -19.20 -56.60 13.35
C LEU A 2 -19.19 -55.35 14.23
N SER A 3 -18.32 -55.33 15.24
CA SER A 3 -17.98 -54.11 15.98
C SER A 3 -17.16 -53.22 15.05
N THR A 4 -17.81 -52.32 14.32
CA THR A 4 -17.11 -51.31 13.52
C THR A 4 -16.76 -50.14 14.42
N THR A 5 -15.66 -50.24 15.17
CA THR A 5 -15.08 -49.08 15.85
C THR A 5 -14.45 -48.18 14.80
N SER A 6 -15.26 -47.32 14.19
CA SER A 6 -14.78 -46.18 13.42
C SER A 6 -14.07 -45.23 14.38
N THR A 7 -12.77 -45.02 14.19
CA THR A 7 -12.06 -43.94 14.86
C THR A 7 -12.04 -42.75 13.91
N ILE A 8 -12.76 -41.69 14.27
CA ILE A 8 -12.75 -40.43 13.50
C ILE A 8 -11.68 -39.52 14.12
N ASN A 9 -10.78 -39.06 13.27
CA ASN A 9 -9.64 -38.23 13.69
C ASN A 9 -9.89 -36.78 13.28
N TYR A 10 -9.68 -35.88 14.23
CA TYR A 10 -9.66 -34.44 14.01
C TYR A 10 -8.27 -33.89 14.33
N THR A 11 -7.90 -32.82 13.65
CA THR A 11 -6.71 -32.03 13.97
C THR A 11 -7.11 -30.59 14.16
N THR A 12 -6.44 -29.91 15.07
CA THR A 12 -6.60 -28.48 15.30
C THR A 12 -5.31 -27.91 15.89
N SER A 13 -5.12 -26.60 15.78
CA SER A 13 -4.03 -25.89 16.42
C SER A 13 -4.57 -24.81 17.35
N VAL A 14 -3.79 -24.50 18.37
CA VAL A 14 -3.97 -23.34 19.24
C VAL A 14 -2.72 -22.47 19.20
N ASP A 15 -2.81 -21.25 19.71
CA ASP A 15 -1.66 -20.36 19.92
C ASP A 15 -0.49 -21.10 20.59
N ALA A 16 0.73 -20.77 20.18
CA ALA A 16 1.95 -21.37 20.72
C ALA A 16 2.06 -21.23 22.25
N ASN A 17 1.43 -20.21 22.84
CA ASN A 17 1.44 -19.94 24.28
C ASN A 17 0.30 -20.62 25.06
N ALA A 18 -0.71 -21.20 24.39
CA ALA A 18 -1.85 -21.81 25.06
C ALA A 18 -1.44 -23.06 25.85
N THR A 19 -1.62 -23.05 27.17
CA THR A 19 -1.20 -24.17 28.05
C THR A 19 -2.27 -25.22 28.27
N THR A 20 -3.53 -24.88 28.05
CA THR A 20 -4.67 -25.77 28.29
C THR A 20 -5.77 -25.55 27.27
N VAL A 21 -6.58 -26.57 27.03
CA VAL A 21 -7.83 -26.47 26.26
C VAL A 21 -8.99 -27.11 27.00
N ARG A 22 -10.20 -26.80 26.57
CA ARG A 22 -11.42 -27.50 26.98
C ARG A 22 -12.18 -27.86 25.72
N ILE A 23 -12.88 -28.99 25.73
CA ILE A 23 -13.73 -29.38 24.61
C ILE A 23 -15.19 -29.43 25.04
N ARG A 24 -16.08 -29.17 24.09
CA ARG A 24 -17.53 -29.24 24.27
C ARG A 24 -18.09 -30.34 23.35
N PRO A 25 -18.09 -31.61 23.79
CA PRO A 25 -18.63 -32.69 22.98
C PRO A 25 -20.15 -32.67 22.99
N THR A 26 -20.75 -33.02 21.85
CA THR A 26 -22.21 -33.17 21.73
C THR A 26 -22.49 -34.54 21.14
N ALA A 27 -23.28 -35.35 21.85
CA ALA A 27 -23.82 -36.59 21.31
C ALA A 27 -25.19 -36.34 20.65
N PHE A 28 -25.51 -37.13 19.61
CA PHE A 28 -26.81 -37.05 18.93
C PHE A 28 -27.97 -37.35 19.89
N ASP A 29 -27.85 -38.42 20.68
CA ASP A 29 -28.69 -38.65 21.86
C ASP A 29 -27.94 -38.17 23.11
N GLY A 30 -27.96 -36.86 23.34
CA GLY A 30 -27.27 -36.24 24.46
C GLY A 30 -27.81 -36.59 25.85
N THR A 31 -29.01 -37.18 25.93
CA THR A 31 -29.67 -37.53 27.20
C THR A 31 -29.31 -38.92 27.72
N HIS A 32 -29.03 -39.87 26.82
CA HIS A 32 -28.76 -41.26 27.20
C HIS A 32 -27.36 -41.73 26.83
N ALA A 33 -26.65 -41.03 25.94
CA ALA A 33 -25.26 -41.39 25.63
C ALA A 33 -24.32 -40.99 26.77
N VAL A 34 -23.30 -41.82 27.00
CA VAL A 34 -22.20 -41.52 27.91
C VAL A 34 -21.00 -41.05 27.11
N ILE A 35 -20.50 -39.86 27.41
CA ILE A 35 -19.31 -39.28 26.77
C ILE A 35 -18.15 -39.31 27.77
N LEU A 36 -17.03 -39.90 27.39
CA LEU A 36 -15.76 -39.83 28.11
C LEU A 36 -14.77 -39.00 27.30
N VAL A 37 -14.10 -38.05 27.96
CA VAL A 37 -12.99 -37.25 27.43
C VAL A 37 -11.75 -37.56 28.27
N ASN A 38 -10.71 -38.12 27.64
CA ASN A 38 -9.53 -38.65 28.34
C ASN A 38 -9.89 -39.58 29.52
N GLY A 39 -10.97 -40.37 29.37
CA GLY A 39 -11.48 -41.27 30.40
C GLY A 39 -12.38 -40.61 31.46
N VAL A 40 -12.52 -39.29 31.47
CA VAL A 40 -13.38 -38.55 32.42
C VAL A 40 -14.74 -38.29 31.78
N GLN A 41 -15.83 -38.55 32.52
CA GLN A 41 -17.19 -38.36 32.01
C GLN A 41 -17.53 -36.87 31.86
N VAL A 42 -18.12 -36.51 30.71
CA VAL A 42 -18.55 -35.14 30.39
C VAL A 42 -20.01 -35.18 29.95
N ILE A 43 -20.82 -34.23 30.44
CA ILE A 43 -22.23 -34.09 30.04
C ILE A 43 -22.29 -33.55 28.60
N SER A 44 -23.18 -34.09 27.76
CA SER A 44 -23.37 -33.60 26.38
C SER A 44 -23.63 -32.09 26.36
N ALA A 45 -22.97 -31.39 25.44
CA ALA A 45 -22.95 -29.93 25.30
C ALA A 45 -22.35 -29.13 26.47
N ALA A 46 -21.85 -29.79 27.53
CA ALA A 46 -21.06 -29.14 28.57
C ALA A 46 -19.57 -29.10 28.19
N LEU A 47 -18.81 -28.19 28.81
CA LEU A 47 -17.36 -28.16 28.68
C LEU A 47 -16.73 -29.25 29.56
N SER A 48 -15.71 -29.93 29.05
CA SER A 48 -14.82 -30.78 29.85
C SER A 48 -14.08 -29.97 30.92
N ASP A 49 -13.35 -30.66 31.80
CA ASP A 49 -12.28 -30.02 32.56
C ASP A 49 -11.15 -29.50 31.66
N TYR A 50 -10.25 -28.70 32.22
CA TYR A 50 -9.05 -28.25 31.53
C TYR A 50 -8.13 -29.42 31.22
N ILE A 51 -7.75 -29.55 29.96
CA ILE A 51 -6.80 -30.52 29.46
C ILE A 51 -5.48 -29.78 29.26
N THR A 52 -4.44 -30.20 29.97
CA THR A 52 -3.10 -29.62 29.83
C THR A 52 -2.50 -30.06 28.49
N LEU A 53 -1.97 -29.10 27.74
CA LEU A 53 -1.27 -29.37 26.49
C LEU A 53 0.21 -29.61 26.74
N ASN A 54 0.78 -30.53 25.98
CA ASN A 54 2.22 -30.77 25.92
C ASN A 54 2.96 -29.47 25.60
N THR A 55 3.96 -29.12 26.40
CA THR A 55 4.78 -27.90 26.25
C THR A 55 6.10 -28.16 25.53
N ASP A 56 6.42 -29.42 25.22
CA ASP A 56 7.63 -29.86 24.52
C ASP A 56 7.55 -29.69 22.98
N GLY A 57 6.43 -29.14 22.48
CA GLY A 57 6.16 -28.97 21.05
C GLY A 57 5.49 -30.18 20.39
N SER A 58 5.40 -31.32 21.08
CA SER A 58 4.68 -32.49 20.60
C SER A 58 3.16 -32.23 20.60
N PRO A 59 2.39 -32.66 19.58
CA PRO A 59 0.94 -32.56 19.63
C PRO A 59 0.35 -33.31 20.83
N THR A 60 -0.71 -32.77 21.42
CA THR A 60 -1.48 -33.44 22.49
C THR A 60 -2.65 -34.20 21.87
N ILE A 61 -2.77 -35.49 22.16
CA ILE A 61 -3.89 -36.30 21.67
C ILE A 61 -4.96 -36.36 22.77
N ILE A 62 -6.14 -35.82 22.47
CA ILE A 62 -7.33 -35.92 23.31
C ILE A 62 -8.16 -37.09 22.79
N THR A 63 -8.44 -38.05 23.65
CA THR A 63 -9.25 -39.22 23.32
C THR A 63 -10.68 -39.00 23.76
N MET A 64 -11.64 -39.35 22.91
CA MET A 64 -13.05 -39.40 23.29
C MET A 64 -13.66 -40.74 22.97
N GLN A 65 -14.58 -41.15 23.84
CA GLN A 65 -15.42 -42.32 23.64
C GLN A 65 -16.87 -41.91 23.91
N ILE A 66 -17.75 -42.19 22.95
CA ILE A 66 -19.19 -42.06 23.13
C ILE A 66 -19.79 -43.46 23.12
N THR A 67 -20.44 -43.83 24.22
CA THR A 67 -21.19 -45.08 24.37
C THR A 67 -22.68 -44.78 24.26
N ALA A 68 -23.39 -45.49 23.38
CA ALA A 68 -24.83 -45.36 23.24
C ALA A 68 -25.58 -45.88 24.47
N GLN A 69 -26.89 -45.64 24.53
CA GLN A 69 -27.76 -46.09 25.63
C GLN A 69 -27.72 -47.61 25.86
N ASP A 70 -27.42 -48.40 24.82
CA ASP A 70 -27.31 -49.86 24.91
C ASP A 70 -26.08 -50.34 25.71
N GLY A 71 -25.15 -49.45 26.06
CA GLY A 71 -23.93 -49.76 26.80
C GLY A 71 -22.87 -50.52 26.00
N VAL A 72 -23.12 -50.82 24.73
CA VAL A 72 -22.28 -51.71 23.90
C VAL A 72 -21.76 -50.97 22.66
N THR A 73 -22.61 -50.20 22.00
CA THR A 73 -22.25 -49.47 20.80
C THR A 73 -21.37 -48.28 21.17
N THR A 74 -20.13 -48.29 20.71
CA THR A 74 -19.15 -47.23 20.99
C THR A 74 -18.58 -46.61 19.73
N ASN A 75 -18.48 -45.29 19.72
CA ASN A 75 -17.70 -44.53 18.75
C ASN A 75 -16.50 -43.91 19.45
N ARG A 76 -15.34 -43.96 18.80
CA ARG A 76 -14.10 -43.38 19.32
C ARG A 76 -13.67 -42.23 18.44
N TYR A 77 -13.13 -41.20 19.07
CA TYR A 77 -12.61 -40.03 18.40
C TYR A 77 -11.25 -39.69 18.99
N SER A 78 -10.38 -39.17 18.14
CA SER A 78 -9.15 -38.54 18.59
C SER A 78 -9.08 -37.12 18.05
N ILE A 79 -8.68 -36.18 18.90
CA ILE A 79 -8.38 -34.81 18.51
C ILE A 79 -6.90 -34.59 18.76
N THR A 80 -6.14 -34.40 17.70
CA THR A 80 -4.74 -34.00 17.80
C THR A 80 -4.69 -32.47 17.87
N VAL A 81 -4.24 -31.95 19.00
CA VAL A 81 -4.09 -30.51 19.25
C VAL A 81 -2.62 -30.14 19.18
N SER A 82 -2.22 -29.36 18.18
CA SER A 82 -0.88 -28.76 18.11
C SER A 82 -0.86 -27.35 18.71
N ARG A 83 0.31 -26.92 19.16
CA ARG A 83 0.57 -25.55 19.62
C ARG A 83 1.33 -24.76 18.55
N SER A 84 0.96 -24.94 17.30
CA SER A 84 1.62 -24.29 16.17
C SER A 84 1.08 -22.88 15.91
N GLY A 85 -0.09 -22.51 16.44
CA GLY A 85 -0.74 -21.24 16.09
C GLY A 85 -1.52 -21.31 14.78
N SER A 86 -1.98 -20.14 14.34
CA SER A 86 -2.74 -19.93 13.11
C SER A 86 -1.88 -20.14 11.86
N ASN A 87 -2.46 -20.74 10.83
CA ASN A 87 -1.86 -20.92 9.50
C ASN A 87 -2.26 -19.79 8.52
N ASN A 88 -2.88 -18.72 9.00
CA ASN A 88 -3.32 -17.61 8.16
C ASN A 88 -2.18 -16.61 7.93
N ALA A 89 -1.69 -16.54 6.69
CA ALA A 89 -0.66 -15.60 6.24
C ALA A 89 -1.23 -14.42 5.43
N GLU A 90 -2.53 -14.17 5.44
CA GLU A 90 -3.15 -13.12 4.62
C GLU A 90 -2.93 -11.72 5.20
N LEU A 91 -2.76 -10.73 4.32
CA LEU A 91 -2.89 -9.32 4.66
C LEU A 91 -4.36 -8.89 4.69
N LYS A 92 -4.74 -8.20 5.75
CA LYS A 92 -5.99 -7.46 5.86
C LYS A 92 -5.98 -6.19 5.02
N SER A 93 -4.84 -5.49 4.97
CA SER A 93 -4.69 -4.26 4.18
C SER A 93 -3.24 -3.86 3.97
N ILE A 94 -3.01 -3.04 2.94
CA ILE A 94 -1.75 -2.33 2.67
C ILE A 94 -2.11 -0.86 2.44
N VAL A 95 -1.44 0.05 3.13
CA VAL A 95 -1.64 1.51 2.96
C VAL A 95 -0.31 2.18 2.69
N LEU A 96 -0.29 3.11 1.74
CA LEU A 96 0.85 3.98 1.43
C LEU A 96 0.67 5.35 2.09
N SER A 97 1.78 5.96 2.52
CA SER A 97 1.83 7.33 3.06
C SER A 97 3.06 8.08 2.49
N PRO A 98 2.88 9.22 1.79
CA PRO A 98 1.60 9.85 1.43
C PRO A 98 0.67 8.91 0.65
N SER A 99 -0.64 9.14 0.77
CA SER A 99 -1.64 8.25 0.17
C SER A 99 -1.49 8.21 -1.35
N SER A 100 -1.31 7.00 -1.89
CA SER A 100 -1.36 6.71 -3.31
C SER A 100 -2.31 5.53 -3.54
N PRO A 101 -3.14 5.55 -4.60
CA PRO A 101 -3.95 4.40 -4.98
C PRO A 101 -3.07 3.17 -5.22
N LEU A 102 -3.49 2.03 -4.67
CA LEU A 102 -2.97 0.71 -5.01
C LEU A 102 -3.95 0.07 -5.99
N THR A 103 -3.48 -0.18 -7.21
CA THR A 103 -4.27 -0.85 -8.24
C THR A 103 -3.89 -2.33 -8.25
N GLN A 104 -4.87 -3.21 -8.03
CA GLN A 104 -4.63 -4.64 -8.13
C GLN A 104 -4.38 -5.02 -9.58
N VAL A 105 -3.35 -5.82 -9.83
CA VAL A 105 -3.01 -6.31 -11.17
C VAL A 105 -3.57 -7.72 -11.32
N ALA A 106 -4.48 -7.91 -12.27
CA ALA A 106 -5.05 -9.23 -12.57
C ALA A 106 -4.09 -10.03 -13.47
N THR A 107 -3.04 -10.63 -12.90
CA THR A 107 -2.15 -11.55 -13.63
C THR A 107 -1.78 -12.77 -12.78
N THR A 108 -1.34 -13.85 -13.44
CA THR A 108 -0.74 -15.05 -12.83
C THR A 108 0.74 -14.86 -12.45
N ALA A 109 1.30 -13.67 -12.68
CA ALA A 109 2.67 -13.34 -12.32
C ALA A 109 2.75 -12.84 -10.88
N SER A 110 3.94 -12.96 -10.29
CA SER A 110 4.31 -12.52 -8.95
C SER A 110 4.28 -11.00 -8.76
N ILE A 111 3.28 -10.27 -9.29
CA ILE A 111 2.99 -8.84 -9.11
C ILE A 111 1.52 -8.69 -8.73
N ASN A 112 1.26 -8.26 -7.49
CA ASN A 112 -0.11 -8.13 -6.97
C ASN A 112 -0.67 -6.71 -7.12
N TYR A 113 0.17 -5.69 -7.01
CA TYR A 113 -0.27 -4.29 -7.01
C TYR A 113 0.70 -3.36 -7.74
N THR A 114 0.15 -2.27 -8.27
CA THR A 114 0.92 -1.12 -8.77
C THR A 114 0.47 0.16 -8.07
N ALA A 115 1.41 1.09 -7.91
CA ALA A 115 1.17 2.45 -7.43
C ALA A 115 2.06 3.42 -8.21
N SER A 116 1.65 4.69 -8.27
CA SER A 116 2.47 5.77 -8.79
C SER A 116 2.52 6.89 -7.76
N VAL A 117 3.71 7.35 -7.45
CA VAL A 117 3.95 8.42 -6.47
C VAL A 117 4.52 9.65 -7.16
N ASP A 118 4.54 10.77 -6.46
CA ASP A 118 5.13 12.00 -6.98
C ASP A 118 6.64 11.85 -7.22
N ALA A 119 7.17 12.47 -8.29
CA ALA A 119 8.59 12.42 -8.66
C ALA A 119 9.51 12.95 -7.55
N SER A 120 9.04 13.86 -6.70
CA SER A 120 9.78 14.44 -5.58
C SER A 120 9.94 13.49 -4.38
N LEU A 121 9.10 12.45 -4.29
CA LEU A 121 9.12 11.52 -3.15
C LEU A 121 10.27 10.52 -3.28
N SER A 122 11.37 10.77 -2.57
CA SER A 122 12.47 9.81 -2.44
C SER A 122 12.18 8.70 -1.42
N VAL A 123 11.11 8.82 -0.63
CA VAL A 123 10.67 7.85 0.38
C VAL A 123 9.15 7.77 0.39
N VAL A 124 8.62 6.56 0.51
CA VAL A 124 7.21 6.31 0.86
C VAL A 124 7.16 5.46 2.12
N GLN A 125 6.17 5.66 2.97
CA GLN A 125 5.90 4.78 4.10
C GLN A 125 4.83 3.76 3.71
N ILE A 126 5.04 2.51 4.09
CA ILE A 126 4.11 1.41 3.86
C ILE A 126 3.64 0.88 5.20
N ARG A 127 2.33 0.63 5.30
CA ARG A 127 1.67 0.07 6.49
C ARG A 127 0.95 -1.22 6.11
N PRO A 128 1.64 -2.38 6.12
CA PRO A 128 0.98 -3.67 5.98
C PRO A 128 0.27 -4.04 7.29
N THR A 129 -0.92 -4.62 7.19
CA THR A 129 -1.65 -5.15 8.34
C THR A 129 -2.07 -6.59 8.04
N ALA A 130 -1.60 -7.55 8.83
CA ALA A 130 -2.01 -8.95 8.71
C ALA A 130 -3.45 -9.17 9.22
N VAL A 131 -4.12 -10.20 8.70
CA VAL A 131 -5.39 -10.69 9.26
C VAL A 131 -5.15 -11.29 10.64
N GLU A 132 -4.10 -12.12 10.76
CA GLU A 132 -3.69 -12.72 12.02
C GLU A 132 -2.70 -11.81 12.77
N ALA A 133 -2.95 -11.55 14.05
CA ALA A 133 -2.15 -10.60 14.83
C ALA A 133 -0.73 -11.11 15.12
N ASN A 134 -0.56 -12.43 15.18
CA ASN A 134 0.71 -13.09 15.48
C ASN A 134 1.53 -13.46 14.23
N ALA A 135 1.05 -13.14 13.03
CA ALA A 135 1.81 -13.34 11.80
C ALA A 135 3.02 -12.41 11.74
N GLN A 136 4.13 -12.92 11.19
CA GLN A 136 5.35 -12.15 10.98
C GLN A 136 5.30 -11.49 9.61
N ILE A 137 5.62 -10.20 9.54
CA ILE A 137 5.66 -9.45 8.28
C ILE A 137 7.08 -8.96 8.05
N THR A 138 7.58 -9.12 6.83
CA THR A 138 8.77 -8.41 6.36
C THR A 138 8.43 -7.51 5.18
N VAL A 139 9.05 -6.34 5.12
CA VAL A 139 9.02 -5.42 3.98
C VAL A 139 10.43 -5.28 3.46
N ASN A 140 10.67 -5.66 2.21
CA ASN A 140 12.01 -5.76 1.60
C ASN A 140 12.99 -6.56 2.47
N GLY A 141 12.51 -7.67 3.05
CA GLY A 141 13.29 -8.54 3.93
C GLY A 141 13.51 -8.03 5.36
N THR A 142 13.09 -6.79 5.67
CA THR A 142 13.18 -6.24 7.03
C THR A 142 11.90 -6.56 7.80
N THR A 143 12.01 -7.17 8.99
CA THR A 143 10.85 -7.45 9.85
C THR A 143 10.18 -6.16 10.31
N VAL A 144 8.86 -6.11 10.22
CA VAL A 144 8.02 -4.97 10.62
C VAL A 144 6.88 -5.44 11.50
N ILE A 145 6.36 -4.52 12.33
CA ILE A 145 5.18 -4.77 13.15
C ILE A 145 3.91 -4.58 12.30
N SER A 146 2.97 -5.51 12.39
CA SER A 146 1.66 -5.41 11.73
C SER A 146 0.97 -4.09 12.10
N GLY A 147 0.58 -3.32 11.09
CA GLY A 147 -0.06 -2.02 11.25
C GLY A 147 0.89 -0.87 11.57
N ALA A 148 2.21 -1.05 11.57
CA ALA A 148 3.18 0.04 11.71
C ALA A 148 3.58 0.65 10.36
N LEU A 149 3.88 1.95 10.36
CA LEU A 149 4.45 2.64 9.18
C LEU A 149 5.93 2.31 9.06
N THR A 150 6.35 1.82 7.91
CA THR A 150 7.75 1.48 7.61
C THR A 150 8.21 2.24 6.36
N PRO A 151 9.32 2.99 6.41
CA PRO A 151 9.83 3.71 5.25
C PRO A 151 10.45 2.78 4.20
N VAL A 152 10.24 3.10 2.94
CA VAL A 152 10.85 2.47 1.76
C VAL A 152 11.43 3.57 0.88
N ASN A 153 12.74 3.50 0.65
CA ASN A 153 13.45 4.42 -0.25
C ASN A 153 13.08 4.12 -1.70
N LEU A 154 12.92 5.18 -2.50
CA LEU A 154 12.52 5.10 -3.90
C LEU A 154 13.59 5.68 -4.83
N ASN A 155 14.04 4.86 -5.77
CA ASN A 155 14.76 5.29 -6.95
C ASN A 155 13.79 5.83 -7.99
N VAL A 156 14.30 6.62 -8.93
CA VAL A 156 13.54 6.97 -10.13
C VAL A 156 13.25 5.69 -10.94
N GLY A 157 12.04 5.60 -11.49
CA GLY A 157 11.51 4.44 -12.19
C GLY A 157 10.69 3.53 -11.29
N ASP A 158 10.63 2.26 -11.68
CA ASP A 158 9.89 1.23 -10.94
C ASP A 158 10.68 0.74 -9.72
N ASN A 159 10.04 0.81 -8.55
CA ASN A 159 10.57 0.28 -7.30
C ASN A 159 9.75 -0.95 -6.92
N LEU A 160 10.40 -2.12 -6.95
CA LEU A 160 9.78 -3.35 -6.49
C LEU A 160 9.85 -3.41 -4.97
N VAL A 161 8.68 -3.52 -4.34
CA VAL A 161 8.54 -3.75 -2.90
C VAL A 161 7.98 -5.15 -2.69
N THR A 162 8.66 -5.94 -1.86
CA THR A 162 8.22 -7.29 -1.48
C THR A 162 7.78 -7.28 -0.03
N ILE A 163 6.54 -7.67 0.21
CA ILE A 163 5.99 -7.89 1.54
C ILE A 163 5.77 -9.38 1.71
N VAL A 164 6.48 -10.00 2.65
CA VAL A 164 6.30 -11.42 2.97
C VAL A 164 5.59 -11.52 4.30
N VAL A 165 4.50 -12.26 4.32
CA VAL A 165 3.77 -12.61 5.54
C VAL A 165 3.96 -14.09 5.80
N VAL A 166 4.49 -14.42 6.97
CA VAL A 166 4.60 -15.78 7.47
C VAL A 166 3.57 -15.94 8.57
N ALA A 167 2.70 -16.94 8.44
CA ALA A 167 1.71 -17.26 9.45
C ALA A 167 2.38 -17.62 10.78
N GLN A 168 1.59 -17.60 11.86
CA GLN A 168 2.10 -17.87 13.20
C GLN A 168 2.74 -19.27 13.31
N ASP A 169 2.26 -20.24 12.53
CA ASP A 169 2.84 -21.59 12.46
C ASP A 169 4.20 -21.68 11.78
N GLY A 170 4.68 -20.60 11.15
CA GLY A 170 5.95 -20.58 10.44
C GLY A 170 5.94 -21.36 9.13
N VAL A 171 4.81 -21.96 8.74
CA VAL A 171 4.68 -22.84 7.57
C VAL A 171 4.05 -22.08 6.42
N ALA A 172 2.85 -21.52 6.62
CA ALA A 172 2.16 -20.81 5.55
C ALA A 172 2.86 -19.46 5.28
N THR A 173 3.20 -19.21 4.03
CA THR A 173 3.86 -17.98 3.61
C THR A 173 3.16 -17.40 2.38
N LEU A 174 2.77 -16.14 2.45
CA LEU A 174 2.25 -15.37 1.31
C LEU A 174 3.16 -14.20 1.01
N THR A 175 3.43 -13.99 -0.27
CA THR A 175 4.24 -12.89 -0.76
C THR A 175 3.37 -11.95 -1.57
N TYR A 176 3.40 -10.67 -1.20
CA TYR A 176 2.75 -9.58 -1.88
C TYR A 176 3.81 -8.68 -2.50
N THR A 177 3.68 -8.45 -3.79
CA THR A 177 4.62 -7.63 -4.56
C THR A 177 3.93 -6.40 -5.10
N ILE A 178 4.56 -5.26 -4.87
CA ILE A 178 4.07 -3.94 -5.25
C ILE A 178 5.13 -3.30 -6.14
N VAL A 179 4.72 -2.84 -7.32
CA VAL A 179 5.57 -1.97 -8.13
C VAL A 179 5.15 -0.53 -7.89
N ILE A 180 6.05 0.26 -7.29
CA ILE A 180 5.84 1.68 -7.05
C ILE A 180 6.64 2.45 -8.11
N ASN A 181 5.96 3.02 -9.09
CA ASN A 181 6.58 3.89 -10.06
C ASN A 181 6.79 5.27 -9.42
N ARG A 182 8.04 5.68 -9.33
CA ARG A 182 8.42 7.07 -9.05
C ARG A 182 8.93 7.65 -10.35
N PRO A 183 8.18 8.51 -11.05
CA PRO A 183 8.65 9.07 -12.30
C PRO A 183 9.95 9.85 -12.10
N GLY A 184 10.80 9.83 -13.12
CA GLY A 184 11.98 10.68 -13.14
C GLY A 184 11.56 12.14 -13.18
N MET A 185 12.34 12.99 -12.52
CA MET A 185 12.24 14.41 -12.79
C MET A 185 12.71 14.64 -14.23
N THR A 186 11.78 14.99 -15.12
CA THR A 186 12.11 15.40 -16.48
C THR A 186 12.75 16.78 -16.44
N MET A 187 14.07 16.84 -16.60
CA MET A 187 14.77 18.08 -16.95
C MET A 187 14.72 18.22 -18.47
N PHE A 188 13.89 19.12 -18.99
CA PHE A 188 13.89 19.45 -20.41
C PHE A 188 15.17 20.22 -20.74
N SER A 189 16.06 19.62 -21.52
CA SER A 189 17.17 20.29 -22.20
C SER A 189 16.77 20.52 -23.64
N ILE A 190 16.59 21.77 -24.04
CA ILE A 190 16.39 22.15 -25.44
C ILE A 190 17.76 22.13 -26.14
N VAL A 191 17.91 21.22 -27.09
CA VAL A 191 18.84 21.38 -28.22
C VAL A 191 18.01 22.01 -29.33
N ASP A 192 18.43 23.19 -29.76
CA ASP A 192 17.85 23.88 -30.91
C ASP A 192 18.17 23.06 -32.17
N GLU A 193 17.15 22.46 -32.79
CA GLU A 193 17.23 22.07 -34.20
C GLU A 193 16.07 22.67 -34.98
N GLU A 194 16.46 23.37 -36.04
CA GLU A 194 15.67 24.17 -36.95
C GLU A 194 14.96 23.26 -37.98
N ASP A 195 13.63 23.41 -38.06
CA ASP A 195 12.67 23.12 -39.15
C ASP A 195 12.88 21.94 -40.14
N GLU A 196 11.87 21.06 -40.24
CA GLU A 196 10.87 21.14 -41.34
C GLU A 196 9.66 20.18 -41.11
N VAL A 197 8.49 20.65 -41.53
CA VAL A 197 7.13 20.13 -41.29
C VAL A 197 6.84 18.78 -41.96
N THR A 198 6.25 17.82 -41.23
CA THR A 198 5.06 17.05 -41.66
C THR A 198 4.53 16.11 -40.55
N GLY A 199 3.21 16.08 -40.37
CA GLY A 199 2.53 14.89 -39.82
C GLY A 199 1.87 15.05 -38.46
N LYS A 200 0.55 15.22 -38.50
CA LYS A 200 -0.44 15.09 -37.41
C LYS A 200 -0.11 13.96 -36.41
N ILE A 201 0.20 14.35 -35.16
CA ILE A 201 0.11 13.48 -33.99
C ILE A 201 -0.54 14.29 -32.87
N ALA A 202 -1.60 13.77 -32.28
CA ALA A 202 -2.16 14.33 -31.04
C ALA A 202 -1.13 14.09 -29.92
N ARG A 203 -0.20 15.03 -29.77
CA ARG A 203 0.73 15.10 -28.64
C ARG A 203 -0.06 15.67 -27.48
N SER A 204 -0.20 14.91 -26.39
CA SER A 204 -0.49 15.51 -25.09
C SER A 204 0.67 16.44 -24.78
N SER A 205 0.46 17.73 -25.00
CA SER A 205 1.43 18.80 -24.74
C SER A 205 1.40 19.11 -23.26
N GLU A 206 2.19 18.37 -22.48
CA GLU A 206 2.35 18.65 -21.06
C GLU A 206 2.70 20.13 -20.84
N VAL A 207 1.96 20.79 -19.95
CA VAL A 207 2.24 22.17 -19.58
C VAL A 207 3.53 22.23 -18.75
N THR A 208 4.53 22.96 -19.24
CA THR A 208 5.85 23.12 -18.60
C THR A 208 6.20 24.59 -18.44
N VAL A 209 6.89 24.93 -17.35
CA VAL A 209 7.26 26.32 -17.00
C VAL A 209 8.78 26.41 -16.98
N SER A 210 9.35 27.37 -17.70
CA SER A 210 10.80 27.60 -17.74
C SER A 210 11.32 27.99 -16.35
N GLN A 211 12.43 27.42 -15.90
CA GLN A 211 12.97 27.68 -14.56
C GLN A 211 13.92 28.87 -14.50
N ALA A 212 14.38 29.40 -15.63
CA ALA A 212 15.32 30.51 -15.69
C ALA A 212 14.65 31.73 -16.33
N LEU A 213 14.88 32.90 -15.73
CA LEU A 213 14.38 34.18 -16.21
C LEU A 213 15.49 35.22 -16.09
N SER A 214 15.91 35.78 -17.23
CA SER A 214 16.93 36.82 -17.35
C SER A 214 16.39 38.05 -18.06
N PRO A 215 15.75 38.98 -17.34
CA PRO A 215 15.21 40.20 -17.93
C PRO A 215 16.32 41.23 -18.18
N ASN A 216 17.25 40.92 -19.08
CA ASN A 216 18.37 41.77 -19.48
C ASN A 216 18.21 42.33 -20.91
N SER A 217 17.09 42.04 -21.57
CA SER A 217 16.73 42.47 -22.92
C SER A 217 17.66 41.95 -24.02
N ASP A 218 18.27 40.78 -23.82
CA ASP A 218 19.10 40.11 -24.83
C ASP A 218 18.30 39.19 -25.77
N GLY A 219 16.98 39.09 -25.55
CA GLY A 219 16.07 38.23 -26.29
C GLY A 219 15.98 36.80 -25.76
N ILE A 220 16.76 36.43 -24.75
CA ILE A 220 16.85 35.09 -24.18
C ILE A 220 16.29 35.09 -22.75
N ASN A 221 15.25 34.30 -22.50
CA ASN A 221 14.58 34.18 -21.19
C ASN A 221 14.19 35.55 -20.57
N ASP A 222 13.89 36.56 -21.39
CA ASP A 222 13.43 37.89 -20.93
C ASP A 222 12.05 37.84 -20.25
N TYR A 223 11.27 36.79 -20.55
CA TYR A 223 9.99 36.51 -19.92
C TYR A 223 9.83 35.02 -19.66
N LEU A 224 8.90 34.68 -18.76
CA LEU A 224 8.67 33.32 -18.31
C LEU A 224 7.91 32.53 -19.38
N HIS A 225 8.60 31.83 -20.25
CA HIS A 225 7.92 31.00 -21.23
C HIS A 225 7.27 29.76 -20.57
N ILE A 226 5.99 29.51 -20.86
CA ILE A 226 5.24 28.34 -20.38
C ILE A 226 4.74 27.55 -21.60
N SER A 227 5.33 26.39 -21.90
CA SER A 227 4.96 25.59 -23.08
C SER A 227 3.70 24.76 -22.81
N GLY A 228 2.90 24.47 -23.85
CA GLY A 228 1.69 23.65 -23.77
C GLY A 228 0.44 24.43 -23.34
N ILE A 229 0.57 25.71 -23.00
CA ILE A 229 -0.57 26.54 -22.57
C ILE A 229 -1.49 26.93 -23.73
N GLU A 230 -1.02 26.85 -24.97
CA GLU A 230 -1.78 27.12 -26.18
C GLU A 230 -2.96 26.16 -26.38
N ALA A 231 -2.88 24.96 -25.79
CA ALA A 231 -3.96 23.98 -25.73
C ALA A 231 -4.88 24.16 -24.50
N CYS A 232 -4.60 25.16 -23.66
CA CYS A 232 -5.27 25.39 -22.38
C CYS A 232 -6.15 26.66 -22.40
N THR A 233 -7.10 26.72 -21.48
CA THR A 233 -7.96 27.90 -21.25
C THR A 233 -7.94 28.32 -19.78
N ASP A 234 -8.53 29.48 -19.47
CA ASP A 234 -8.62 30.01 -18.10
C ASP A 234 -7.28 30.09 -17.35
N ILE A 235 -6.22 30.45 -18.06
CA ILE A 235 -4.85 30.43 -17.54
C ILE A 235 -4.62 31.60 -16.59
N LYS A 236 -4.18 31.34 -15.37
CA LYS A 236 -3.77 32.35 -14.39
C LYS A 236 -2.40 32.01 -13.83
N LEU A 237 -1.48 32.96 -13.91
CA LEU A 237 -0.14 32.86 -13.32
C LEU A 237 -0.05 33.76 -12.09
N SER A 238 0.48 33.21 -11.00
CA SER A 238 0.81 33.94 -9.76
C SER A 238 2.27 33.69 -9.40
N ILE A 239 3.03 34.74 -9.07
CA ILE A 239 4.45 34.66 -8.68
C ILE A 239 4.61 35.20 -7.26
N MET A 240 5.32 34.47 -6.43
CA MET A 240 5.60 34.77 -5.03
C MET A 240 7.11 34.83 -4.78
N ASN A 241 7.55 35.69 -3.87
CA ASN A 241 8.94 35.65 -3.41
C ASN A 241 9.18 34.53 -2.39
N SER A 242 10.43 34.36 -1.95
CA SER A 242 10.83 33.32 -0.98
C SER A 242 10.17 33.43 0.40
N LYS A 243 9.50 34.54 0.71
CA LYS A 243 8.72 34.76 1.94
C LYS A 243 7.22 34.46 1.73
N GLY A 244 6.82 33.95 0.56
CA GLY A 244 5.42 33.68 0.22
C GLY A 244 4.59 34.91 -0.15
N VAL A 245 5.21 36.09 -0.31
CA VAL A 245 4.51 37.31 -0.69
C VAL A 245 4.27 37.31 -2.19
N LEU A 246 3.01 37.47 -2.62
CA LEU A 246 2.64 37.63 -4.03
C LEU A 246 3.25 38.92 -4.58
N VAL A 247 4.09 38.78 -5.61
CA VAL A 247 4.79 39.90 -6.26
C VAL A 247 4.26 40.20 -7.66
N PHE A 248 3.60 39.23 -8.30
CA PHE A 248 2.97 39.38 -9.60
C PHE A 248 1.80 38.40 -9.76
N ASP A 249 0.75 38.81 -10.46
CA ASP A 249 -0.35 37.92 -10.88
C ASP A 249 -0.94 38.43 -12.20
N ILE A 250 -1.39 37.50 -13.04
CA ILE A 250 -2.04 37.82 -14.32
C ILE A 250 -3.03 36.73 -14.74
N VAL A 251 -4.13 37.16 -15.36
CA VAL A 251 -5.15 36.28 -15.98
C VAL A 251 -5.07 36.38 -17.50
N GLY A 252 -5.09 35.21 -18.15
CA GLY A 252 -4.93 35.04 -19.60
C GLY A 252 -3.46 35.06 -20.03
N TYR A 253 -2.56 34.40 -19.28
CA TYR A 253 -1.16 34.26 -19.67
C TYR A 253 -1.04 33.59 -21.04
N ASP A 254 -0.25 34.16 -21.96
CA ASP A 254 -0.26 33.75 -23.37
C ASP A 254 1.11 33.64 -24.05
N ASN A 255 2.22 33.84 -23.32
CA ASN A 255 3.59 33.91 -23.86
C ASN A 255 3.85 35.03 -24.91
N ILE A 256 2.89 35.91 -25.18
CA ILE A 256 2.96 36.90 -26.26
C ILE A 256 2.70 38.31 -25.71
N THR A 257 1.47 38.60 -25.30
CA THR A 257 1.04 39.94 -24.87
C THR A 257 0.92 40.07 -23.35
N LYS A 258 0.72 38.93 -22.68
CA LYS A 258 0.50 38.81 -21.24
C LYS A 258 1.55 37.86 -20.68
N VAL A 259 2.68 38.44 -20.30
CA VAL A 259 3.87 37.71 -19.87
C VAL A 259 4.37 38.20 -18.51
N PHE A 260 5.16 37.36 -17.85
CA PHE A 260 5.91 37.73 -16.66
C PHE A 260 7.37 37.92 -17.04
N ASN A 261 7.85 39.15 -17.01
CA ASN A 261 9.20 39.56 -17.45
C ASN A 261 10.10 39.96 -16.26
N GLY A 262 9.89 39.36 -15.09
CA GLY A 262 10.69 39.63 -13.90
C GLY A 262 10.37 40.96 -13.20
N HIS A 263 9.32 41.65 -13.61
CA HIS A 263 8.83 42.84 -12.93
C HIS A 263 7.63 42.51 -12.05
N SER A 264 7.54 43.17 -10.90
CA SER A 264 6.36 43.10 -10.02
C SER A 264 5.12 43.66 -10.72
N LYS A 265 3.94 43.45 -10.11
CA LYS A 265 2.67 44.04 -10.57
C LYS A 265 2.70 45.57 -10.71
N THR A 266 3.60 46.24 -9.98
CA THR A 266 3.78 47.71 -10.03
C THR A 266 4.79 48.17 -11.08
N GLY A 267 5.39 47.23 -11.82
CA GLY A 267 6.41 47.52 -12.83
C GLY A 267 7.83 47.66 -12.28
N ALA A 268 8.06 47.48 -10.98
CA ALA A 268 9.40 47.47 -10.41
C ALA A 268 10.13 46.15 -10.72
N LEU A 269 11.38 46.22 -11.19
CA LEU A 269 12.23 45.05 -11.41
C LEU A 269 12.47 44.31 -10.09
N LEU A 270 12.28 42.99 -10.12
CA LEU A 270 12.46 42.14 -8.94
C LEU A 270 13.96 41.86 -8.68
N THR A 271 14.31 41.68 -7.42
CA THR A 271 15.68 41.35 -7.00
C THR A 271 16.08 39.95 -7.46
N GLN A 272 17.35 39.72 -7.80
CA GLN A 272 17.83 38.38 -8.13
C GLN A 272 17.53 37.38 -6.99
N GLY A 273 17.11 36.19 -7.36
CA GLY A 273 16.77 35.15 -6.38
C GLY A 273 15.74 34.16 -6.88
N THR A 274 15.34 33.25 -5.99
CA THR A 274 14.33 32.23 -6.27
C THR A 274 12.93 32.78 -5.97
N TYR A 275 12.04 32.64 -6.95
CA TYR A 275 10.62 32.93 -6.85
C TYR A 275 9.82 31.65 -7.06
N PHE A 276 8.60 31.61 -6.55
CA PHE A 276 7.70 30.46 -6.67
C PHE A 276 6.51 30.85 -7.53
N TYR A 277 6.09 29.96 -8.42
CA TYR A 277 4.91 30.18 -9.25
C TYR A 277 3.77 29.23 -8.86
N LEU A 278 2.55 29.71 -9.09
CA LEU A 278 1.33 28.91 -9.15
C LEU A 278 0.64 29.23 -10.49
N LEU A 279 0.37 28.19 -11.27
CA LEU A 279 -0.29 28.23 -12.56
C LEU A 279 -1.60 27.45 -12.47
N ASP A 280 -2.71 28.16 -12.57
CA ASP A 280 -4.05 27.59 -12.66
C ASP A 280 -4.45 27.58 -14.14
N TYR A 281 -4.94 26.46 -14.66
CA TYR A 281 -5.37 26.36 -16.07
C TYR A 281 -6.40 25.26 -16.28
N LYS A 282 -7.11 25.29 -17.40
CA LYS A 282 -8.00 24.21 -17.84
C LYS A 282 -7.45 23.53 -19.09
N GLU A 283 -7.39 22.20 -19.06
CA GLU A 283 -7.05 21.37 -20.20
C GLU A 283 -8.18 20.37 -20.44
N SER A 284 -8.70 20.32 -21.67
CA SER A 284 -9.87 19.48 -22.03
C SER A 284 -11.08 19.67 -21.09
N GLY A 285 -11.27 20.88 -20.56
CA GLY A 285 -12.34 21.23 -19.62
C GLY A 285 -12.09 20.88 -18.15
N ALA A 286 -11.03 20.13 -17.83
CA ALA A 286 -10.63 19.81 -16.46
C ALA A 286 -9.70 20.89 -15.89
N THR A 287 -9.95 21.31 -14.65
CA THR A 287 -9.07 22.28 -13.96
C THR A 287 -7.81 21.58 -13.46
N LYS A 288 -6.66 22.15 -13.77
CA LYS A 288 -5.33 21.67 -13.40
C LYS A 288 -4.55 22.80 -12.72
N TYR A 289 -3.60 22.38 -11.89
CA TYR A 289 -2.74 23.27 -11.13
C TYR A 289 -1.30 22.81 -11.31
N LYS A 290 -0.40 23.75 -11.56
CA LYS A 290 1.05 23.49 -11.58
C LYS A 290 1.74 24.52 -10.70
N SER A 291 2.66 24.08 -9.86
CA SER A 291 3.50 24.97 -9.06
C SER A 291 4.96 24.57 -9.20
N GLY A 292 5.84 25.48 -8.83
CA GLY A 292 7.28 25.26 -8.92
C GLY A 292 8.03 26.54 -8.57
N TYR A 293 9.29 26.61 -8.98
CA TYR A 293 10.12 27.78 -8.79
C TYR A 293 10.72 28.27 -10.11
N ILE A 294 11.09 29.54 -10.10
CA ILE A 294 11.89 30.20 -11.14
C ILE A 294 13.08 30.89 -10.48
N ILE A 295 14.19 30.94 -11.19
CA ILE A 295 15.40 31.62 -10.81
C ILE A 295 15.45 32.90 -11.66
N LEU A 296 15.34 34.04 -10.98
CA LEU A 296 15.52 35.35 -11.58
C LEU A 296 16.99 35.76 -11.45
N LYS A 297 17.67 35.96 -12.58
CA LYS A 297 19.07 36.37 -12.63
C LYS A 297 19.32 37.28 -13.83
N TYR A 298 20.04 38.38 -13.65
CA TYR A 298 20.44 39.31 -14.71
C TYR A 298 21.90 39.71 -14.52
#